data_AF-A0A6G4QXI5-F1
#
_entry.id   AF-A0A6G4QXI5-F1
#
_cell.length_a   1.000
_cell.length_b   1.000
_cell.length_c   1.000
_cell.angle_alpha   90.00
_cell.angle_beta   90.00
_cell.angle_gamma   90.00
#
_symmetry.space_group_name_H-M   'P 1'
#
loop_
_entity.id
_entity.type
_entity.pdbx_description
1 polymer ?
#
loop_
_entity_poly.entity_id
_entity_poly.type
_entity_poly.pdbx_seq_one_letter_code
_entity_poly.pdbx_strand_id
1 'polypeptide(L)'
;MQAFRASLIIAATLGLAACDLSGGSSARSNAPLVADQLPAIADWAKPYLGQKMLAKFPAKADCEGYVDIVTARYGDGKSGVAVEGWGWDATGKRGTLKVLLVDDKGVITGAADGGRPRPDVPKAMPAVTSETVGWRGYATTVSGEVTAYGLVDQADAACSLGRIQI
;
A
#
# COMPACT_ATOMS: atom_id res chain seq x y z
N MET A 1 18.26 -21.13 74.64
CA MET A 1 17.27 -20.17 74.10
C MET A 1 18.05 -19.20 73.22
N GLN A 2 17.81 -18.90 71.96
CA GLN A 2 16.80 -19.22 70.94
C GLN A 2 17.53 -19.06 69.58
N ALA A 3 17.12 -19.86 68.60
CA ALA A 3 17.68 -19.88 67.25
C ALA A 3 17.16 -18.68 66.42
N PHE A 4 18.03 -18.01 65.68
CA PHE A 4 17.63 -17.10 64.59
C PHE A 4 17.74 -17.85 63.26
N ARG A 5 16.59 -18.31 62.76
CA ARG A 5 16.39 -18.68 61.36
C ARG A 5 15.77 -17.48 60.66
N ALA A 6 16.47 -16.88 59.71
CA ALA A 6 15.89 -15.90 58.79
C ALA A 6 15.75 -16.55 57.41
N SER A 7 14.50 -16.70 57.00
CA SER A 7 14.07 -17.36 55.76
C SER A 7 14.42 -16.54 54.52
N LEU A 8 14.90 -17.24 53.49
CA LEU A 8 14.96 -16.79 52.10
C LEU A 8 13.56 -16.38 51.61
N ILE A 9 13.43 -15.19 51.02
CA ILE A 9 12.30 -14.83 50.13
C ILE A 9 12.90 -14.63 48.73
N ILE A 10 12.67 -15.60 47.85
CA ILE A 10 12.96 -15.49 46.42
C ILE A 10 11.76 -14.79 45.79
N ALA A 11 11.90 -13.52 45.42
CA ALA A 11 10.92 -12.82 44.60
C ALA A 11 11.13 -13.22 43.12
N ALA A 12 10.18 -13.97 42.58
CA ALA A 12 10.12 -14.31 41.16
C ALA A 12 9.60 -13.10 40.36
N THR A 13 10.50 -12.41 39.64
CA THR A 13 10.11 -11.43 38.63
C THR A 13 9.90 -12.12 37.29
N LEU A 14 8.64 -12.40 36.97
CA LEU A 14 8.16 -12.73 35.62
C LEU A 14 8.23 -11.45 34.76
N GLY A 15 9.35 -11.26 34.06
CA GLY A 15 9.46 -10.28 32.98
C GLY A 15 8.86 -10.85 31.70
N LEU A 16 7.57 -10.57 31.44
CA LEU A 16 6.96 -10.74 30.13
C LEU A 16 7.56 -9.69 29.18
N ALA A 17 8.61 -10.05 28.47
CA ALA A 17 9.03 -9.30 27.28
C ALA A 17 8.01 -9.57 26.17
N ALA A 18 7.10 -8.62 25.97
CA ALA A 18 6.25 -8.55 24.79
C ALA A 18 7.15 -8.23 23.59
N CYS A 19 7.42 -9.23 22.75
CA CYS A 19 8.02 -8.98 21.43
C CYS A 19 6.89 -8.58 20.45
N ASP A 20 6.85 -7.28 20.21
CA ASP A 20 6.34 -6.54 19.05
C ASP A 20 5.73 -7.38 17.90
N LEU A 21 4.40 -7.29 17.78
CA LEU A 21 3.70 -7.49 16.51
C LEU A 21 3.84 -6.21 15.67
N SER A 22 4.92 -6.12 14.90
CA SER A 22 5.08 -5.11 13.84
C SER A 22 5.73 -5.74 12.62
N GLY A 23 5.10 -6.82 12.13
CA GLY A 23 5.48 -7.49 10.88
C GLY A 23 4.89 -6.80 9.66
N GLY A 24 5.23 -5.53 9.42
CA GLY A 24 5.08 -4.93 8.09
C GLY A 24 6.21 -5.45 7.22
N SER A 25 6.05 -6.62 6.61
CA SER A 25 7.06 -7.17 5.70
C SER A 25 7.18 -6.28 4.46
N SER A 26 8.15 -5.37 4.48
CA SER A 26 8.67 -4.67 3.32
C SER A 26 9.39 -5.67 2.41
N ALA A 27 8.65 -6.43 1.60
CA ALA A 27 9.23 -7.26 0.57
C ALA A 27 9.90 -6.37 -0.48
N ARG A 28 11.23 -6.49 -0.66
CA ARG A 28 11.91 -5.97 -1.84
C ARG A 28 11.35 -6.69 -3.06
N SER A 29 10.87 -5.94 -4.05
CA SER A 29 10.42 -6.55 -5.29
C SER A 29 11.59 -7.09 -6.13
N ASN A 30 11.53 -8.39 -6.45
CA ASN A 30 12.38 -9.08 -7.44
C ASN A 30 11.83 -8.97 -8.88
N ALA A 31 11.02 -7.94 -9.17
CA ALA A 31 10.44 -7.76 -10.50
C ALA A 31 11.50 -7.77 -11.61
N PRO A 32 11.21 -8.41 -12.76
CA PRO A 32 12.14 -8.43 -13.89
C PRO A 32 12.38 -7.03 -14.41
N LEU A 33 13.63 -6.77 -14.82
CA LEU A 33 13.97 -5.60 -15.63
C LEU A 33 13.57 -5.89 -17.09
N VAL A 34 12.82 -4.97 -17.67
CA VAL A 34 12.35 -5.01 -19.06
C VAL A 34 13.03 -3.87 -19.82
N ALA A 35 13.55 -4.19 -21.01
CA ALA A 35 14.22 -3.24 -21.91
C ALA A 35 13.23 -2.31 -22.66
N ASP A 36 11.93 -2.45 -22.39
CA ASP A 36 10.90 -1.59 -22.95
C ASP A 36 10.85 -0.25 -22.21
N GLN A 37 10.24 0.75 -22.85
CA GLN A 37 9.92 2.02 -22.21
C GLN A 37 8.73 1.85 -21.26
N LEU A 38 8.74 2.60 -20.14
CA LEU A 38 7.57 2.67 -19.26
C LEU A 38 6.32 3.09 -20.08
N PRO A 39 5.21 2.32 -19.99
CA PRO A 39 3.96 2.71 -20.60
C PRO A 39 3.49 4.09 -20.12
N ALA A 40 2.68 4.76 -20.94
CA ALA A 40 2.11 6.04 -20.56
C ALA A 40 1.24 5.89 -19.30
N ILE A 41 1.43 6.81 -18.35
CA ILE A 41 0.55 6.92 -17.19
C ILE A 41 -0.84 7.36 -17.66
N ALA A 42 -1.88 6.84 -17.02
CA ALA A 42 -3.27 7.12 -17.36
C ALA A 42 -3.56 8.62 -17.49
N ASP A 43 -4.23 9.00 -18.58
CA ASP A 43 -4.44 10.40 -18.95
C ASP A 43 -5.17 11.23 -17.89
N TRP A 44 -6.09 10.60 -17.15
CA TRP A 44 -6.85 11.25 -16.09
C TRP A 44 -5.97 11.76 -14.95
N ALA A 45 -4.77 11.19 -14.79
CA ALA A 45 -3.85 11.55 -13.71
C ALA A 45 -2.92 12.71 -14.06
N LYS A 46 -2.86 13.13 -15.34
CA LYS A 46 -2.01 14.25 -15.79
C LYS A 46 -2.13 15.51 -14.92
N PRO A 47 -3.32 15.94 -14.46
CA PRO A 47 -3.45 17.12 -13.61
C PRO A 47 -2.85 16.96 -12.21
N TYR A 48 -2.45 15.76 -11.78
CA TYR A 48 -1.97 15.47 -10.43
C TYR A 48 -0.48 15.11 -10.37
N LEU A 49 0.09 14.68 -11.50
CA LEU A 49 1.51 14.28 -11.57
C LEU A 49 2.42 15.41 -11.08
N GLY A 50 3.39 15.06 -10.23
CA GLY A 50 4.35 15.98 -9.63
C GLY A 50 3.81 16.77 -8.43
N GLN A 51 2.53 16.66 -8.09
CA GLN A 51 1.97 17.33 -6.91
C GLN A 51 2.16 16.50 -5.63
N LYS A 52 2.11 17.17 -4.48
CA LYS A 52 2.09 16.50 -3.17
C LYS A 52 0.72 15.90 -2.91
N MET A 53 0.68 14.60 -2.59
CA MET A 53 -0.56 13.86 -2.37
C MET A 53 -1.46 14.54 -1.33
N LEU A 54 -0.91 14.83 -0.15
CA LEU A 54 -1.68 15.41 0.96
C LEU A 54 -2.01 16.90 0.76
N ALA A 55 -1.32 17.60 -0.14
CA ALA A 55 -1.69 18.97 -0.50
C ALA A 55 -2.90 18.95 -1.46
N LYS A 56 -2.97 17.97 -2.37
CA LYS A 56 -4.06 17.85 -3.33
C LYS A 56 -5.30 17.14 -2.76
N PHE A 57 -5.09 16.16 -1.89
CA PHE A 57 -6.14 15.36 -1.27
C PHE A 57 -5.96 15.36 0.26
N PRO A 58 -6.34 16.45 0.94
CA PRO A 58 -6.19 16.57 2.39
C PRO A 58 -7.21 15.74 3.17
N ALA A 59 -8.35 15.40 2.57
CA ALA A 59 -9.38 14.60 3.22
C ALA A 59 -9.03 13.11 3.15
N LYS A 60 -9.26 12.42 4.27
CA LYS A 60 -9.08 10.97 4.37
C LYS A 60 -10.42 10.28 4.15
N ALA A 61 -10.39 9.19 3.39
CA ALA A 61 -11.51 8.28 3.21
C ALA A 61 -11.19 6.90 3.81
N ASP A 62 -12.23 6.11 4.06
CA ASP A 62 -12.11 4.75 4.58
C ASP A 62 -12.08 3.75 3.42
N CYS A 63 -10.93 3.10 3.25
CA CYS A 63 -10.74 2.04 2.28
C CYS A 63 -10.00 0.85 2.86
N GLU A 64 -10.22 -0.29 2.22
CA GLU A 64 -9.42 -1.48 2.38
C GLU A 64 -8.64 -1.72 1.09
N GLY A 65 -7.43 -2.25 1.18
CA GLY A 65 -6.62 -2.48 -0.01
C GLY A 65 -5.30 -3.14 0.30
N TYR A 66 -4.63 -3.55 -0.77
CA TYR A 66 -3.27 -4.04 -0.70
C TYR A 66 -2.51 -3.74 -1.99
N VAL A 67 -1.21 -3.53 -1.88
CA VAL A 67 -0.29 -3.49 -3.02
C VAL A 67 0.36 -4.86 -3.12
N ASP A 68 -0.07 -5.66 -4.10
CA ASP A 68 0.32 -7.08 -4.19
C ASP A 68 1.79 -7.22 -4.59
N ILE A 69 2.15 -6.59 -5.70
CA ILE A 69 3.43 -6.86 -6.35
C ILE A 69 3.81 -5.76 -7.33
N VAL A 70 5.11 -5.62 -7.55
CA VAL A 70 5.66 -4.90 -8.71
C VAL A 70 5.89 -5.93 -9.81
N THR A 71 5.24 -5.78 -10.95
CA THR A 71 5.26 -6.79 -12.02
C THR A 71 6.37 -6.59 -13.05
N ALA A 72 6.90 -5.37 -13.16
CA ALA A 72 8.02 -5.05 -14.04
C ALA A 72 8.77 -3.80 -13.57
N ARG A 73 10.07 -3.75 -13.87
CA ARG A 73 10.91 -2.56 -13.83
C ARG A 73 11.29 -2.20 -15.25
N TYR A 74 11.24 -0.93 -15.59
CA TYR A 74 11.58 -0.43 -16.93
C TYR A 74 12.91 0.32 -16.88
N GLY A 75 13.84 -0.02 -17.78
CA GLY A 75 15.22 0.46 -17.75
C GLY A 75 15.58 1.47 -18.84
N ASP A 76 14.97 1.39 -20.02
CA ASP A 76 15.45 2.11 -21.20
C ASP A 76 14.61 3.35 -21.52
N GLY A 77 15.25 4.53 -21.53
CA GLY A 77 14.67 5.81 -21.92
C GLY A 77 13.75 6.46 -20.87
N LYS A 78 12.68 5.77 -20.46
CA LYS A 78 11.76 6.20 -19.39
C LYS A 78 11.66 5.10 -18.35
N SER A 79 12.44 5.22 -17.29
CA SER A 79 12.47 4.24 -16.22
C SER A 79 11.28 4.37 -15.29
N GLY A 80 10.89 3.27 -14.66
CA GLY A 80 9.79 3.22 -13.71
C GLY A 80 9.38 1.79 -13.39
N VAL A 81 8.21 1.64 -12.80
CA VAL A 81 7.69 0.35 -12.35
C VAL A 81 6.23 0.15 -12.75
N ALA A 82 5.87 -1.09 -13.03
CA ALA A 82 4.48 -1.54 -13.07
C ALA A 82 4.12 -2.16 -11.72
N VAL A 83 2.97 -1.79 -11.17
CA VAL A 83 2.52 -2.23 -9.84
C VAL A 83 1.05 -2.67 -9.92
N GLU A 84 0.72 -3.70 -9.16
CA GLU A 84 -0.63 -4.26 -9.06
C GLU A 84 -1.06 -4.37 -7.61
N GLY A 85 -2.38 -4.35 -7.42
CA GLY A 85 -3.00 -4.45 -6.13
C GLY A 85 -4.51 -4.56 -6.24
N TRP A 86 -5.17 -4.33 -5.11
CA TRP A 86 -6.62 -4.16 -5.06
C TRP A 86 -7.02 -3.05 -4.09
N GLY A 87 -8.23 -2.54 -4.23
CA GLY A 87 -8.77 -1.47 -3.39
C GLY A 87 -10.29 -1.47 -3.35
N TRP A 88 -10.82 -1.16 -2.17
CA TRP A 88 -12.24 -1.14 -1.85
C TRP A 88 -12.58 0.13 -1.07
N ASP A 89 -13.47 0.95 -1.62
CA ASP A 89 -14.10 2.09 -0.94
C ASP A 89 -15.22 1.54 -0.04
N ALA A 90 -14.96 1.47 1.27
CA ALA A 90 -15.89 0.87 2.22
C ALA A 90 -17.17 1.70 2.38
N THR A 91 -17.07 3.02 2.22
CA THR A 91 -18.20 3.94 2.30
C THR A 91 -19.08 3.84 1.06
N GLY A 92 -18.46 3.90 -0.12
CA GLY A 92 -19.12 3.80 -1.42
C GLY A 92 -19.51 2.38 -1.83
N LYS A 93 -19.07 1.35 -1.08
CA LYS A 93 -19.28 -0.07 -1.34
C LYS A 93 -18.92 -0.47 -2.77
N ARG A 94 -17.72 -0.10 -3.22
CA ARG A 94 -17.27 -0.33 -4.59
C ARG A 94 -15.76 -0.46 -4.68
N GLY A 95 -15.29 -1.12 -5.73
CA GLY A 95 -13.88 -1.18 -6.05
C GLY A 95 -13.32 0.21 -6.42
N THR A 96 -12.07 0.46 -6.05
CA THR A 96 -11.39 1.71 -6.41
C THR A 96 -11.05 1.71 -7.90
N LEU A 97 -11.63 2.64 -8.66
CA LEU A 97 -11.41 2.74 -10.11
C LEU A 97 -10.19 3.57 -10.50
N LYS A 98 -9.79 4.51 -9.64
CA LYS A 98 -8.66 5.42 -9.87
C LYS A 98 -7.73 5.38 -8.68
N VAL A 99 -6.48 5.03 -8.92
CA VAL A 99 -5.44 4.94 -7.90
C VAL A 99 -4.29 5.87 -8.28
N LEU A 100 -3.81 6.66 -7.34
CA LEU A 100 -2.57 7.43 -7.47
C LEU A 100 -1.42 6.67 -6.81
N LEU A 101 -0.26 6.68 -7.47
CA LEU A 101 0.96 6.07 -6.96
C LEU A 101 1.90 7.18 -6.52
N VAL A 102 2.36 7.09 -5.27
CA VAL A 102 3.05 8.17 -4.56
C VAL A 102 4.40 7.67 -4.07
N ASP A 103 5.45 8.45 -4.32
CA ASP A 103 6.80 8.12 -3.87
C ASP A 103 7.03 8.38 -2.37
N ASP A 104 8.22 8.04 -1.88
CA ASP A 104 8.66 8.23 -0.50
C ASP A 104 8.67 9.71 -0.05
N LYS A 105 8.69 10.65 -1.00
CA LYS A 105 8.60 12.09 -0.74
C LYS A 105 7.15 12.57 -0.70
N GLY A 106 6.17 11.70 -0.91
CA GLY A 106 4.75 12.08 -0.97
C GLY A 106 4.36 12.77 -2.28
N VAL A 107 5.16 12.61 -3.34
CA VAL A 107 4.88 13.16 -4.68
C VAL A 107 4.15 12.12 -5.52
N ILE A 108 3.12 12.54 -6.23
CA ILE A 108 2.37 11.68 -7.16
C ILE A 108 3.23 11.46 -8.41
N THR A 109 3.71 10.22 -8.61
CA THR A 109 4.60 9.84 -9.72
C THR A 109 3.94 8.87 -10.71
N GLY A 110 2.72 8.43 -10.42
CA GLY A 110 2.05 7.42 -11.22
C GLY A 110 0.56 7.32 -10.95
N ALA A 111 -0.08 6.45 -11.72
CA ALA A 111 -1.50 6.14 -11.56
C ALA A 111 -1.82 4.71 -12.01
N ALA A 112 -2.93 4.21 -11.50
CA ALA A 112 -3.47 2.88 -11.78
C ALA A 112 -4.96 2.97 -12.13
N ASP A 113 -5.36 2.17 -13.11
CA ASP A 113 -6.76 1.95 -13.44
C ASP A 113 -7.26 0.67 -12.79
N GLY A 114 -8.41 0.80 -12.10
CA GLY A 114 -9.09 -0.28 -11.40
C GLY A 114 -10.08 -1.06 -12.25
N GLY A 115 -10.93 -1.84 -11.57
CA GLY A 115 -11.95 -2.68 -12.19
C GLY A 115 -11.45 -4.05 -12.67
N ARG A 116 -10.26 -4.48 -12.24
CA ARG A 116 -9.71 -5.79 -12.62
C ARG A 116 -10.30 -6.91 -11.76
N PRO A 117 -10.55 -8.10 -12.31
CA PRO A 117 -11.06 -9.25 -11.56
C PRO A 117 -10.08 -9.72 -10.47
N ARG A 118 -10.62 -9.92 -9.28
CA ARG A 118 -9.99 -10.43 -8.05
C ARG A 118 -11.01 -11.24 -7.24
N PRO A 119 -11.50 -12.38 -7.76
CA PRO A 119 -12.48 -13.23 -7.07
C PRO A 119 -11.91 -13.89 -5.81
N ASP A 120 -10.59 -13.83 -5.61
CA ASP A 120 -9.91 -14.25 -4.38
C ASP A 120 -10.16 -13.28 -3.21
N VAL A 121 -10.32 -11.98 -3.48
CA VAL A 121 -10.50 -10.96 -2.42
C VAL A 121 -11.80 -11.15 -1.65
N PRO A 122 -13.00 -11.20 -2.25
CA PRO A 122 -14.24 -11.40 -1.49
C PRO A 122 -14.32 -12.77 -0.80
N LYS A 123 -13.57 -13.77 -1.28
CA LYS A 123 -13.45 -15.08 -0.61
C LYS A 123 -12.62 -14.99 0.67
N ALA A 124 -11.55 -14.20 0.67
CA ALA A 124 -10.69 -14.00 1.83
C ALA A 124 -11.21 -12.92 2.79
N MET A 125 -11.93 -11.93 2.26
CA MET A 125 -12.39 -10.74 2.98
C MET A 125 -13.87 -10.47 2.65
N PRO A 126 -14.81 -11.10 3.37
CA PRO A 126 -16.25 -11.02 3.06
C PRO A 126 -16.87 -9.61 3.14
N ALA A 127 -16.18 -8.64 3.76
CA ALA A 127 -16.60 -7.23 3.75
C ALA A 127 -16.50 -6.59 2.36
N VAL A 128 -15.59 -7.10 1.51
CA VAL A 128 -15.49 -6.76 0.10
C VAL A 128 -16.52 -7.60 -0.65
N THR A 129 -17.46 -6.93 -1.33
CA THR A 129 -18.61 -7.61 -1.98
C THR A 129 -18.52 -7.65 -3.50
N SER A 130 -17.48 -7.05 -4.08
CA SER A 130 -17.24 -7.05 -5.52
C SER A 130 -16.04 -7.91 -5.88
N GLU A 131 -16.12 -8.61 -7.00
CA GLU A 131 -14.98 -9.31 -7.58
C GLU A 131 -14.12 -8.40 -8.47
N THR A 132 -14.50 -7.15 -8.75
CA THR A 132 -13.77 -6.24 -9.64
C THR A 132 -13.07 -5.12 -8.86
N VAL A 133 -12.20 -5.52 -7.94
CA VAL A 133 -11.50 -4.61 -7.01
C VAL A 133 -10.01 -4.46 -7.31
N GLY A 134 -9.49 -5.18 -8.29
CA GLY A 134 -8.09 -5.11 -8.68
C GLY A 134 -7.76 -3.86 -9.48
N TRP A 135 -6.50 -3.44 -9.43
CA TRP A 135 -5.94 -2.35 -10.21
C TRP A 135 -4.53 -2.69 -10.70
N ARG A 136 -4.10 -2.01 -11.77
CA ARG A 136 -2.72 -2.05 -12.28
C ARG A 136 -2.35 -0.66 -12.76
N GLY A 137 -1.13 -0.25 -12.46
CA GLY A 137 -0.64 1.07 -12.79
C GLY A 137 0.85 1.12 -13.02
N TYR A 138 1.28 2.33 -13.35
CA TYR A 138 2.66 2.65 -13.69
C TYR A 138 3.10 3.87 -12.90
N ALA A 139 4.32 3.84 -12.38
CA ALA A 139 4.95 4.96 -11.69
C ALA A 139 6.35 5.21 -12.24
N THR A 140 6.76 6.47 -12.33
CA THR A 140 8.13 6.83 -12.74
C THR A 140 9.16 6.66 -11.61
N THR A 141 8.75 6.19 -10.44
CA THR A 141 9.65 5.89 -9.32
C THR A 141 10.46 4.63 -9.63
N VAL A 142 11.78 4.68 -9.42
CA VAL A 142 12.71 3.58 -9.75
C VAL A 142 13.34 2.91 -8.52
N SER A 143 13.20 3.52 -7.35
CA SER A 143 13.72 3.02 -6.08
C SER A 143 12.93 3.61 -4.91
N GLY A 144 13.03 2.97 -3.75
CA GLY A 144 12.40 3.43 -2.51
C GLY A 144 11.01 2.82 -2.34
N GLU A 145 10.06 3.61 -1.86
CA GLU A 145 8.71 3.14 -1.57
C GLU A 145 7.71 3.73 -2.57
N VAL A 146 6.72 2.92 -2.96
CA VAL A 146 5.49 3.40 -3.61
C VAL A 146 4.32 3.11 -2.72
N THR A 147 3.57 4.15 -2.36
CA THR A 147 2.29 4.05 -1.67
C THR A 147 1.16 4.23 -2.68
N ALA A 148 0.17 3.36 -2.65
CA ALA A 148 -1.03 3.45 -3.46
C ALA A 148 -2.14 4.17 -2.70
N TYR A 149 -2.77 5.16 -3.33
CA TYR A 149 -3.93 5.86 -2.80
C TYR A 149 -5.13 5.72 -3.72
N GLY A 150 -6.25 5.23 -3.19
CA GLY A 150 -7.51 5.20 -3.91
C GLY A 150 -8.24 6.53 -3.86
N LEU A 151 -8.72 7.00 -5.01
CA LEU A 151 -9.62 8.15 -5.09
C LEU A 151 -11.06 7.70 -4.88
N VAL A 152 -11.77 8.41 -4.00
CA VAL A 152 -13.20 8.19 -3.74
C VAL A 152 -14.04 9.32 -4.37
N ASP A 153 -15.37 9.18 -4.37
CA ASP A 153 -16.27 10.17 -5.01
C ASP A 153 -16.37 11.48 -4.22
N GLN A 154 -15.97 11.47 -2.95
CA GLN A 154 -15.87 12.68 -2.14
C GLN A 154 -14.75 13.57 -2.71
N ALA A 155 -15.08 14.84 -2.95
CA ALA A 155 -14.12 15.80 -3.50
C ALA A 155 -12.87 15.88 -2.62
N ASP A 156 -11.71 15.82 -3.28
CA ASP A 156 -10.38 15.92 -2.65
C ASP A 156 -10.13 14.92 -1.50
N ALA A 157 -10.83 13.77 -1.51
CA ALA A 157 -10.61 12.69 -0.57
C ALA A 157 -9.90 11.50 -1.22
N ALA A 158 -8.97 10.92 -0.47
CA ALA A 158 -8.27 9.70 -0.86
C ALA A 158 -7.99 8.81 0.36
N CYS A 159 -7.72 7.55 0.10
CA CYS A 159 -7.45 6.55 1.12
C CYS A 159 -6.20 5.74 0.77
N SER A 160 -5.39 5.39 1.76
CA SER A 160 -4.22 4.53 1.53
C SER A 160 -4.67 3.10 1.29
N LEU A 161 -4.17 2.48 0.22
CA LEU A 161 -4.41 1.08 -0.13
C LEU A 161 -3.22 0.19 0.21
N GLY A 162 -2.14 0.76 0.75
CA GLY A 162 -0.91 0.05 1.07
C GLY A 162 0.30 0.58 0.32
N ARG A 163 1.43 -0.11 0.52
CA ARG A 163 2.76 0.32 0.04
C ARG A 163 3.64 -0.87 -0.30
N ILE A 164 4.62 -0.64 -1.16
CA ILE A 164 5.61 -1.65 -1.55
C ILE A 164 6.99 -1.01 -1.75
N GLN A 165 8.03 -1.77 -1.44
CA GLN A 165 9.42 -1.39 -1.68
C GLN A 165 9.87 -1.80 -3.09
N ILE A 166 10.47 -0.86 -3.78
CA ILE A 166 11.08 -0.97 -5.12
C ILE A 166 12.56 -0.67 -5.08
#